data_AF-A0A4U6NA64-F1
#
_entry.id   AF-A0A4U6NA64-F1
#
_cell.length_a   1.000
_cell.length_b   1.000
_cell.length_c   1.000
_cell.angle_alpha   90.00
_cell.angle_beta   90.00
_cell.angle_gamma   90.00
#
_symmetry.space_group_name_H-M   'P 1'
#
loop_
_entity.id
_entity.type
_entity.pdbx_description
1 polymer ?
#
loop_
_entity_poly.entity_id
_entity_poly.type
_entity_poly.pdbx_seq_one_letter_code
_entity_poly.pdbx_strand_id
1 'polypeptide(L)'
;MPNTASDSSPSSPPASVPVTAAARSLRVAIIGAGPAGVYAADILTKSDPVQDGQLEVEIDLFDRYPAPYGLIRYGVAPDHPRIKGIVNALHKVLDRGDIRFFGNVDYGTDVRLEDLRAHYDAVIFATGAIRDADLN
;
A
#
# COMPACT_ATOMS: atom_id res chain seq x y z
N MET A 1 15.61 -68.98 -20.65
CA MET A 1 14.73 -68.27 -19.69
C MET A 1 15.47 -68.14 -18.36
N PRO A 2 15.38 -67.04 -17.60
CA PRO A 2 15.16 -65.62 -17.94
C PRO A 2 16.33 -64.74 -17.41
N ASN A 3 16.74 -63.69 -18.12
CA ASN A 3 16.54 -62.27 -17.76
C ASN A 3 16.13 -61.97 -16.30
N THR A 4 16.90 -61.09 -15.62
CA THR A 4 16.40 -60.03 -14.71
C THR A 4 17.57 -59.12 -14.33
N ALA A 5 17.79 -58.08 -15.13
CA ALA A 5 18.33 -56.81 -14.65
C ALA A 5 17.14 -55.87 -14.40
N SER A 6 17.00 -55.35 -13.18
CA SER A 6 16.12 -54.24 -12.70
C SER A 6 15.82 -54.52 -11.21
N ASP A 7 15.76 -53.60 -10.25
CA ASP A 7 15.52 -52.15 -10.28
C ASP A 7 15.70 -51.54 -8.87
N SER A 8 15.78 -50.20 -8.82
CA SER A 8 15.31 -49.29 -7.74
C SER A 8 16.05 -49.27 -6.38
N SER A 9 16.49 -48.17 -5.76
CA SER A 9 16.59 -46.72 -6.03
C SER A 9 17.40 -46.12 -4.85
N PRO A 10 18.21 -45.06 -5.01
CA PRO A 10 18.37 -44.07 -3.94
C PRO A 10 17.39 -42.92 -4.20
N SER A 11 16.57 -42.60 -3.19
CA SER A 11 15.57 -41.54 -3.23
C SER A 11 16.18 -40.21 -3.67
N SER A 12 15.73 -39.67 -4.78
CA SER A 12 15.99 -38.27 -5.13
C SER A 12 15.45 -37.36 -4.03
N PRO A 13 16.19 -36.31 -3.63
CA PRO A 13 15.60 -35.26 -2.81
C PRO A 13 14.44 -34.60 -3.59
N PRO A 14 13.39 -34.10 -2.91
CA PRO A 14 12.34 -33.38 -3.61
C PRO A 14 12.96 -32.21 -4.36
N ALA A 15 12.67 -32.13 -5.65
CA ALA A 15 13.06 -31.03 -6.52
C ALA A 15 12.73 -29.72 -5.80
N SER A 16 13.78 -28.96 -5.47
CA SER A 16 13.67 -27.57 -5.07
C SER A 16 12.93 -26.84 -6.17
N VAL A 17 11.66 -26.52 -5.94
CA VAL A 17 10.86 -25.68 -6.83
C VAL A 17 11.65 -24.38 -6.99
N PRO A 18 12.17 -24.05 -8.18
CA PRO A 18 12.74 -22.75 -8.39
C PRO A 18 11.54 -21.79 -8.40
N VAL A 19 11.33 -21.08 -7.29
CA VAL A 19 10.51 -19.86 -7.32
C VAL A 19 11.35 -18.86 -8.10
N THR A 20 11.25 -18.89 -9.42
CA THR A 20 11.48 -17.71 -10.23
C THR A 20 10.45 -16.71 -9.71
N ALA A 21 10.87 -15.88 -8.76
CA ALA A 21 10.15 -14.68 -8.38
C ALA A 21 10.17 -13.78 -9.62
N ALA A 22 9.24 -14.02 -10.53
CA ALA A 22 8.88 -13.04 -11.54
C ALA A 22 8.68 -11.73 -10.79
N ALA A 23 9.41 -10.69 -11.19
CA ALA A 23 9.36 -9.36 -10.61
C ALA A 23 7.89 -8.87 -10.65
N ARG A 24 7.15 -9.16 -9.59
CA ARG A 24 5.76 -8.76 -9.45
C ARG A 24 5.76 -7.44 -8.72
N SER A 25 5.08 -6.46 -9.28
CA SER A 25 4.91 -5.15 -8.69
C SER A 25 4.23 -5.33 -7.32
N LEU A 26 4.84 -4.79 -6.27
CA LEU A 26 4.36 -4.90 -4.91
C LEU A 26 3.19 -3.93 -4.72
N ARG A 27 2.02 -4.47 -4.42
CA ARG A 27 0.78 -3.68 -4.31
C ARG A 27 0.52 -3.29 -2.87
N VAL A 28 0.43 -2.00 -2.59
CA VAL A 28 0.18 -1.46 -1.25
C VAL A 28 -1.13 -0.68 -1.23
N ALA A 29 -2.06 -1.11 -0.38
CA ALA A 29 -3.26 -0.35 -0.05
C ALA A 29 -3.00 0.53 1.17
N ILE A 30 -3.30 1.82 1.08
CA ILE A 30 -3.19 2.78 2.17
C ILE A 30 -4.58 3.31 2.49
N ILE A 31 -5.06 3.06 3.70
CA ILE A 31 -6.38 3.49 4.16
C ILE A 31 -6.24 4.81 4.92
N GLY A 32 -6.65 5.90 4.26
CA GLY A 32 -6.59 7.28 4.73
C GLY A 32 -5.64 8.13 3.89
N ALA A 33 -6.18 9.14 3.18
CA ALA A 33 -5.40 10.09 2.37
C ALA A 33 -5.04 11.37 3.14
N GLY A 34 -4.89 11.25 4.46
CA GLY A 34 -4.31 12.29 5.30
C GLY A 34 -2.80 12.44 5.09
N PRO A 35 -2.14 13.32 5.87
CA PRO A 35 -0.70 13.52 5.78
C PRO A 35 0.08 12.23 5.97
N ALA A 36 -0.30 11.42 6.96
CA ALA A 36 0.35 10.14 7.24
C ALA A 36 0.32 9.17 6.05
N GLY A 37 -0.84 9.02 5.39
CA GLY A 37 -0.97 8.11 4.24
C GLY A 37 -0.20 8.58 3.02
N VAL A 38 -0.28 9.88 2.71
CA VAL A 38 0.46 10.47 1.58
C VAL A 38 1.97 10.45 1.82
N TYR A 39 2.43 10.71 3.06
CA TYR A 39 3.86 10.58 3.39
C TYR A 39 4.34 9.14 3.34
N ALA A 40 3.53 8.18 3.80
CA ALA A 40 3.86 6.76 3.68
C ALA A 40 4.04 6.37 2.21
N ALA A 41 3.13 6.81 1.32
CA ALA A 41 3.25 6.60 -0.11
C ALA A 41 4.52 7.23 -0.71
N ASP A 42 4.82 8.48 -0.33
CA ASP A 42 6.01 9.18 -0.81
C ASP A 42 7.31 8.48 -0.39
N ILE A 43 7.40 8.04 0.87
CA ILE A 43 8.57 7.33 1.39
C ILE A 43 8.74 5.96 0.71
N LEU A 44 7.66 5.21 0.51
CA LEU A 44 7.70 3.91 -0.18
C LEU A 44 8.24 4.06 -1.60
N THR A 45 7.74 5.05 -2.35
CA THR A 45 8.18 5.28 -3.73
C THR A 45 9.63 5.77 -3.80
N LYS A 46 10.09 6.51 -2.79
CA LYS A 46 11.47 7.04 -2.71
C LYS A 46 12.47 6.04 -2.14
N SER A 47 12.05 4.85 -1.75
CA SER A 47 12.97 3.85 -1.20
C SER A 47 13.97 3.39 -2.27
N ASP A 48 15.23 3.19 -1.87
CA ASP A 48 16.33 2.81 -2.77
C ASP A 48 16.00 1.60 -3.68
N PRO A 49 15.34 0.51 -3.21
CA PRO A 49 14.98 -0.61 -4.08
C PRO A 49 14.03 -0.23 -5.22
N VAL A 50 13.17 0.78 -4.99
CA VAL A 50 12.23 1.27 -5.98
C VAL A 50 12.91 2.22 -6.96
N GLN A 51 13.81 3.09 -6.45
CA GLN A 51 14.58 4.00 -7.30
C GLN A 51 15.59 3.29 -8.19
N ASP A 52 16.21 2.22 -7.68
CA ASP A 52 17.15 1.38 -8.43
C ASP A 52 16.44 0.47 -9.45
N GLY A 53 15.11 0.54 -9.55
CA GLY A 53 14.30 -0.25 -10.48
C GLY A 53 14.26 -1.75 -10.15
N GLN A 54 14.69 -2.12 -8.95
CA GLN A 54 14.71 -3.51 -8.48
C GLN A 54 13.33 -3.96 -8.00
N LEU A 55 12.49 -3.01 -7.56
CA LEU A 55 11.16 -3.25 -7.05
C LEU A 55 10.17 -2.24 -7.66
N GLU A 56 9.19 -2.73 -8.40
CA GLU A 56 8.06 -1.91 -8.83
C GLU A 56 7.01 -1.89 -7.70
N VAL A 57 6.45 -0.72 -7.36
CA VAL A 57 5.45 -0.59 -6.30
C VAL A 57 4.23 0.15 -6.86
N GLU A 58 3.05 -0.44 -6.71
CA GLU A 58 1.78 0.21 -7.01
C GLU A 58 1.12 0.61 -5.69
N ILE A 59 0.79 1.90 -5.55
CA ILE A 59 0.22 2.43 -4.31
C ILE A 59 -1.19 2.95 -4.57
N ASP A 60 -2.15 2.42 -3.79
CA ASP A 60 -3.54 2.82 -3.82
C ASP A 60 -3.93 3.48 -2.50
N LEU A 61 -4.26 4.76 -2.55
CA LEU A 61 -4.79 5.51 -1.42
C LEU A 61 -6.32 5.46 -1.44
N PHE A 62 -6.91 4.95 -0.37
CA PHE A 62 -8.35 4.98 -0.14
C PHE A 62 -8.69 6.04 0.90
N ASP A 63 -9.73 6.82 0.65
CA ASP A 63 -10.26 7.75 1.65
C ASP A 63 -11.79 7.78 1.60
N ARG A 64 -12.41 7.87 2.79
CA ARG A 64 -13.86 8.02 2.93
C ARG A 64 -14.35 9.34 2.31
N TYR A 65 -13.50 10.36 2.30
CA TYR A 65 -13.85 11.68 1.80
C TYR A 65 -13.46 11.80 0.32
N PRO A 66 -14.22 12.59 -0.48
CA PRO A 66 -13.93 12.74 -1.91
C PRO A 66 -12.67 13.56 -2.19
N ALA A 67 -12.28 14.46 -1.27
CA ALA A 67 -11.05 15.23 -1.40
C ALA A 67 -10.01 14.79 -0.35
N PRO A 68 -8.74 14.58 -0.78
CA PRO A 68 -7.67 14.09 0.10
C PRO A 68 -7.20 15.18 1.09
N TYR A 69 -6.11 14.88 1.79
CA TYR A 69 -5.39 15.71 2.78
C TYR A 69 -5.90 15.64 4.22
N GLY A 70 -7.01 14.94 4.48
CA GLY A 70 -7.52 14.72 5.83
C GLY A 70 -7.62 16.02 6.65
N LEU A 71 -7.10 16.01 7.87
CA LEU A 71 -7.16 17.17 8.78
C LEU A 71 -6.47 18.43 8.24
N ILE A 72 -5.54 18.33 7.29
CA ILE A 72 -4.97 19.53 6.68
C ILE A 72 -6.05 20.31 5.92
N ARG A 73 -7.02 19.61 5.32
CA ARG A 73 -8.16 20.21 4.66
C ARG A 73 -9.33 20.45 5.61
N TYR A 74 -9.60 19.51 6.52
CA TYR A 74 -10.84 19.48 7.30
C TYR A 74 -10.70 19.91 8.77
N GLY A 75 -9.48 20.06 9.30
CA GLY A 75 -9.24 20.38 10.72
C GLY A 75 -8.46 21.68 10.94
N VAL A 76 -7.57 22.04 10.03
CA VAL A 76 -6.75 23.25 10.16
C VAL A 76 -7.62 24.50 10.05
N ALA A 77 -7.44 25.40 11.02
CA ALA A 77 -8.10 26.70 11.01
C ALA A 77 -7.66 27.56 9.79
N PRO A 78 -8.59 28.29 9.15
CA PRO A 78 -8.33 29.01 7.89
C PRO A 78 -7.34 30.18 8.03
N ASP A 79 -7.07 30.62 9.26
CA ASP A 79 -6.17 31.72 9.61
C ASP A 79 -4.69 31.28 9.77
N HIS A 80 -4.35 30.02 9.50
CA HIS A 80 -2.99 29.50 9.59
C HIS A 80 -2.24 29.48 8.22
N PRO A 81 -1.46 30.53 7.88
CA PRO A 81 -0.77 30.61 6.59
C PRO A 81 0.34 29.57 6.41
N ARG A 82 0.91 29.01 7.49
CA ARG A 82 1.97 27.98 7.43
C ARG A 82 1.52 26.67 6.77
N ILE A 83 0.21 26.41 6.73
CA ILE A 83 -0.33 25.13 6.24
C ILE A 83 -0.35 25.06 4.70
N LYS A 84 -0.34 26.22 4.02
CA LYS A 84 -0.30 26.29 2.55
C LYS A 84 0.90 25.55 1.94
N GLY A 85 2.04 25.56 2.63
CA GLY A 85 3.24 24.85 2.16
C GLY A 85 3.06 23.33 2.14
N ILE A 86 2.43 22.77 3.17
CA ILE A 86 2.24 21.31 3.29
C ILE A 86 1.21 20.82 2.26
N VAL A 87 0.11 21.57 2.05
CA VAL A 87 -0.87 21.24 1.01
C VAL A 87 -0.20 21.13 -0.35
N ASN A 88 0.67 22.09 -0.70
CA ASN A 88 1.39 22.06 -1.97
C ASN A 88 2.35 20.86 -2.08
N ALA A 89 3.00 20.47 -0.98
CA ALA A 89 3.87 19.30 -0.97
C ALA A 89 3.08 18.00 -1.19
N LEU A 90 1.97 17.82 -0.47
CA LEU A 90 1.10 16.65 -0.60
C LEU A 90 0.47 16.57 -2.00
N HIS A 91 0.08 17.73 -2.55
CA HIS A 91 -0.45 17.79 -3.91
C HIS A 91 0.59 17.33 -4.93
N LYS A 92 1.85 17.79 -4.82
CA LYS A 92 2.94 17.34 -5.70
C LYS A 92 3.22 15.84 -5.61
N VAL A 93 3.03 15.23 -4.43
CA VAL A 93 3.19 13.79 -4.26
C VAL A 93 2.08 13.05 -5.02
N LEU A 94 0.82 13.45 -4.85
CA LEU A 94 -0.30 12.81 -5.54
C LEU A 94 -0.30 13.06 -7.06
N ASP A 95 0.21 14.21 -7.50
CA ASP A 95 0.26 14.60 -8.92
C ASP A 95 1.42 13.94 -9.69
N ARG A 96 2.31 13.20 -9.01
CA ARG A 96 3.43 12.47 -9.63
C ARG A 96 2.96 11.31 -10.53
N GLY A 97 1.72 10.85 -10.36
CA GLY A 97 1.07 9.88 -11.26
C GLY A 97 1.36 8.40 -10.96
N ASP A 98 2.17 8.13 -9.94
CA ASP A 98 2.53 6.81 -9.42
C ASP A 98 1.62 6.34 -8.29
N ILE A 99 0.80 7.25 -7.74
CA ILE A 99 -0.15 6.98 -6.67
C ILE A 99 -1.57 7.10 -7.22
N ARG A 100 -2.39 6.07 -7.05
CA ARG A 100 -3.80 6.10 -7.41
C ARG A 100 -4.62 6.49 -6.19
N PHE A 101 -5.47 7.51 -6.33
CA PHE A 101 -6.35 7.96 -5.28
C PHE A 101 -7.80 7.52 -5.54
N PHE A 102 -8.38 6.85 -4.55
CA PHE A 102 -9.77 6.40 -4.52
C PHE A 102 -10.48 7.09 -3.36
N GLY A 103 -11.10 8.24 -3.65
CA GLY A 103 -11.96 8.95 -2.69
C GLY A 103 -13.37 8.38 -2.65
N ASN A 104 -14.11 8.74 -1.60
CA ASN A 104 -15.48 8.25 -1.36
C ASN A 104 -15.56 6.72 -1.23
N VAL A 105 -14.53 6.12 -0.61
CA VAL A 105 -14.44 4.69 -0.31
C VAL A 105 -14.18 4.52 1.18
N ASP A 106 -15.17 3.99 1.91
CA ASP A 106 -15.08 3.82 3.35
C ASP A 106 -14.67 2.39 3.73
N TYR A 107 -13.63 2.28 4.55
CA TYR A 107 -13.16 1.01 5.08
C TYR A 107 -14.11 0.51 6.18
N GLY A 108 -14.58 -0.72 6.03
CA GLY A 108 -15.60 -1.34 6.89
C GLY A 108 -17.00 -1.32 6.29
N THR A 109 -17.27 -0.41 5.35
CA THR A 109 -18.55 -0.32 4.63
C THR A 109 -18.41 -0.81 3.20
N ASP A 110 -17.55 -0.16 2.40
CA ASP A 110 -17.38 -0.44 0.97
C ASP A 110 -16.27 -1.45 0.72
N VAL A 111 -15.21 -1.40 1.53
CA VAL A 111 -14.04 -2.29 1.41
C VAL A 111 -13.74 -2.94 2.74
N ARG A 112 -13.48 -4.24 2.73
CA ARG A 112 -13.13 -5.01 3.92
C ARG A 112 -11.68 -5.47 3.90
N LEU A 113 -11.18 -5.86 5.07
CA LEU A 113 -9.80 -6.33 5.20
C LEU A 113 -9.56 -7.61 4.39
N GLU A 114 -10.55 -8.49 4.29
CA GLU A 114 -10.42 -9.72 3.50
C GLU A 114 -10.19 -9.40 2.02
N ASP A 115 -10.94 -8.43 1.48
CA ASP A 115 -10.81 -7.99 0.08
C ASP A 115 -9.43 -7.36 -0.14
N LEU A 116 -8.99 -6.50 0.76
CA LEU A 116 -7.67 -5.87 0.66
C LEU A 116 -6.54 -6.90 0.72
N ARG A 117 -6.61 -7.88 1.61
CA ARG A 117 -5.60 -8.93 1.73
C ARG A 117 -5.56 -9.88 0.54
N ALA A 118 -6.65 -10.00 -0.21
CA ALA A 118 -6.69 -10.82 -1.41
C ALA A 118 -6.06 -10.10 -2.63
N HIS A 119 -6.09 -8.77 -2.66
CA HIS A 119 -5.65 -7.98 -3.82
C HIS A 119 -4.32 -7.23 -3.61
N TYR A 120 -3.91 -7.01 -2.36
CA TYR A 120 -2.73 -6.25 -1.98
C TYR A 120 -1.77 -7.08 -1.13
N ASP A 121 -0.48 -6.80 -1.29
CA ASP A 121 0.60 -7.44 -0.54
C ASP A 121 0.74 -6.85 0.86
N ALA A 122 0.46 -5.55 0.98
CA ALA A 122 0.52 -4.83 2.24
C ALA A 122 -0.67 -3.87 2.36
N VAL A 123 -1.13 -3.69 3.59
CA VAL A 123 -2.19 -2.74 3.94
C VAL A 123 -1.67 -1.83 5.06
N ILE A 124 -1.72 -0.52 4.84
CA ILE A 124 -1.30 0.51 5.80
C ILE A 124 -2.54 1.26 6.26
N PHE A 125 -2.79 1.27 7.57
CA PHE A 125 -3.86 2.07 8.16
C PHE A 125 -3.33 3.43 8.59
N ALA A 126 -3.79 4.48 7.92
CA ALA A 126 -3.44 5.88 8.15
C ALA A 126 -4.71 6.75 8.35
N THR A 127 -5.74 6.18 9.00
CA THR A 127 -7.07 6.78 9.15
C THR A 127 -7.12 7.97 10.12
N GLY A 128 -6.08 8.14 10.95
CA GLY A 128 -6.10 9.12 12.05
C GLY A 128 -7.16 8.80 13.10
N ALA A 129 -7.50 9.81 13.92
CA ALA A 129 -8.55 9.75 14.92
C ALA A 129 -9.75 10.58 14.48
N ILE A 130 -10.90 9.93 14.29
CA ILE A 130 -12.15 10.58 13.84
C ILE A 130 -13.09 10.87 15.02
N ARG A 131 -12.92 10.16 16.13
CA ARG A 131 -13.75 10.31 17.33
C ARG A 131 -13.02 11.18 18.33
N ASP A 132 -13.78 12.06 18.96
CA ASP A 132 -13.33 12.84 20.11
C ASP A 132 -13.22 11.94 21.36
N ALA A 133 -12.40 12.38 22.31
CA ALA A 133 -12.35 11.76 23.63
C ALA A 133 -13.59 12.16 24.45
N ASP A 134 -14.18 11.20 25.15
CA ASP A 134 -15.25 11.48 26.11
C ASP A 134 -14.70 12.28 27.31
N LEU A 135 -15.56 13.08 27.94
CA LEU A 135 -15.20 13.97 29.05
C LEU A 135 -15.12 13.26 30.42
N ASN A 136 -15.40 11.95 30.48
CA ASN A 136 -15.65 11.20 31.72
C ASN A 136 -14.38 10.83 32.50
#